data_AF-A0A6N2DZX5-F1
#
_entry.id   AF-A0A6N2DZX5-F1
#
_cell.length_a   1.000
_cell.length_b   1.000
_cell.length_c   1.000
_cell.angle_alpha   90.00
_cell.angle_beta   90.00
_cell.angle_gamma   90.00
#
_symmetry.space_group_name_H-M   'P 1'
#
loop_
_entity.id
_entity.type
_entity.pdbx_description
1 polymer ?
#
loop_
_entity_poly.entity_id
_entity_poly.type
_entity_poly.pdbx_seq_one_letter_code
_entity_poly.pdbx_strand_id
1 'polypeptide(L)'
;MRVLRRSVADPVERSRAIVRQLRSMPDVQRADTVMAFTPVAGEPDVTELMVHGGVLPEHEPDPASVDVVIVPGLAFTPRGDRLGQGGGWYDRFLAGLRPDAVTIGVGFHEQVVDHLPVESHDIRLHHIVTA
;
A
#
# COMPACT_ATOMS: atom_id res chain seq x y z
N MET A 1 11.63 12.07 10.48
CA MET A 1 10.59 11.62 9.51
C MET A 1 9.87 12.72 8.72
N ARG A 2 10.00 14.03 9.02
CA ARG A 2 9.44 15.11 8.18
C ARG A 2 10.23 15.40 6.88
N VAL A 3 11.43 14.83 6.76
CA VAL A 3 12.40 15.13 5.69
C VAL A 3 12.12 14.31 4.41
N LEU A 4 11.51 13.13 4.52
CA LEU A 4 11.25 12.25 3.37
C LEU A 4 10.06 12.67 2.48
N ARG A 5 9.23 13.63 2.92
CA ARG A 5 8.03 14.07 2.18
C ARG A 5 8.27 15.24 1.22
N ARG A 6 9.47 15.85 1.19
CA ARG A 6 9.66 17.20 0.62
C ARG A 6 10.30 17.31 -0.76
N SER A 7 10.58 16.20 -1.46
CA SER A 7 11.11 16.27 -2.83
C SER A 7 10.85 14.99 -3.62
N VAL A 8 9.59 14.58 -3.74
CA VAL A 8 9.25 13.59 -4.76
C VAL A 8 9.17 14.36 -6.08
N ALA A 9 10.11 14.10 -7.01
CA ALA A 9 10.02 14.63 -8.36
C ALA A 9 8.81 13.99 -9.07
N ASP A 10 8.05 14.80 -9.83
CA ASP A 10 6.95 14.36 -10.70
C ASP A 10 5.95 13.36 -10.06
N PRO A 11 5.40 13.66 -8.87
CA PRO A 11 4.59 12.71 -8.10
C PRO A 11 3.34 12.25 -8.86
N VAL A 12 2.77 13.09 -9.73
CA VAL A 12 1.60 12.75 -10.55
C VAL A 12 1.95 11.69 -11.60
N GLU A 13 3.06 11.86 -12.32
CA GLU A 13 3.46 10.90 -13.34
C GLU A 13 3.86 9.55 -12.72
N ARG A 14 4.59 9.59 -11.61
CA ARG A 14 4.99 8.40 -10.86
C ARG A 14 3.79 7.67 -10.26
N SER A 15 2.80 8.40 -9.75
CA SER A 15 1.52 7.81 -9.31
C SER A 15 0.80 7.09 -10.46
N ARG A 16 0.75 7.70 -11.65
CA ARG A 16 0.20 7.02 -12.85
C ARG A 16 1.00 5.80 -13.27
N ALA A 17 2.32 5.82 -13.12
CA ALA A 17 3.17 4.65 -13.39
C ALA A 17 2.87 3.51 -12.40
N ILE A 18 2.71 3.83 -11.10
CA ILE A 18 2.30 2.88 -10.06
C ILE A 18 0.91 2.30 -10.39
N VAL A 19 -0.08 3.14 -10.68
CA VAL A 19 -1.44 2.66 -11.03
C VAL A 19 -1.42 1.76 -12.28
N ARG A 20 -0.64 2.10 -13.32
CA ARG A 20 -0.50 1.24 -14.50
C ARG A 20 0.10 -0.13 -14.16
N GLN A 21 1.13 -0.17 -13.31
CA GLN A 21 1.71 -1.42 -12.85
C GLN A 21 0.68 -2.24 -12.06
N LEU A 22 0.00 -1.62 -11.09
CA LEU A 22 -1.04 -2.28 -10.28
C LEU A 22 -2.15 -2.87 -11.15
N ARG A 23 -2.69 -2.11 -12.11
CA ARG A 23 -3.73 -2.61 -13.04
C ARG A 23 -3.26 -3.73 -13.97
N SER A 24 -1.95 -3.91 -14.15
CA SER A 24 -1.40 -5.03 -14.92
C SER A 24 -1.19 -6.30 -14.09
N MET A 25 -1.26 -6.20 -12.76
CA MET A 25 -1.08 -7.34 -11.87
C MET A 25 -2.29 -8.27 -11.95
N PRO A 26 -2.10 -9.59 -12.14
CA PRO A 26 -3.20 -10.54 -12.25
C PRO A 26 -4.10 -10.58 -11.01
N ASP A 27 -3.57 -10.33 -9.82
CA ASP A 27 -4.35 -10.30 -8.57
C ASP A 27 -5.28 -9.09 -8.52
N VAL A 28 -4.80 -7.92 -8.95
CA VAL A 28 -5.60 -6.69 -9.03
C VAL A 28 -6.67 -6.80 -10.11
N GLN A 29 -6.38 -7.47 -11.23
CA GLN A 29 -7.35 -7.67 -12.32
C GLN A 29 -8.48 -8.63 -11.95
N ARG A 30 -8.24 -9.56 -11.02
CA ARG A 30 -9.21 -10.57 -10.58
C ARG A 30 -9.94 -10.20 -9.29
N ALA A 31 -9.48 -9.17 -8.59
CA ALA A 31 -10.09 -8.70 -7.36
C ALA A 31 -11.50 -8.17 -7.64
N ASP A 32 -12.47 -8.64 -6.86
CA ASP A 32 -13.80 -8.05 -6.79
C ASP A 32 -13.79 -6.82 -5.88
N THR A 33 -12.97 -6.88 -4.80
CA THR A 33 -12.83 -5.78 -3.82
C THR A 33 -11.38 -5.37 -3.63
N VAL A 34 -11.08 -4.10 -3.88
CA VAL A 34 -9.77 -3.48 -3.65
C VAL A 34 -9.88 -2.43 -2.56
N MET A 35 -9.14 -2.58 -1.47
CA MET A 35 -8.98 -1.52 -0.48
C MET A 35 -7.83 -0.61 -0.88
N ALA A 36 -8.10 0.69 -1.00
CA ALA A 36 -7.08 1.72 -1.24
C ALA A 36 -7.29 2.91 -0.30
N PHE A 37 -6.35 3.83 -0.24
CA PHE A 37 -6.36 4.93 0.73
C PHE A 37 -6.49 6.29 0.04
N THR A 38 -7.01 7.27 0.77
CA THR A 38 -6.92 8.68 0.38
C THR A 38 -5.47 9.16 0.56
N PRO A 39 -4.76 9.55 -0.51
CA PRO A 39 -3.34 9.87 -0.42
C PRO A 39 -3.11 11.16 0.35
N VAL A 40 -2.06 11.19 1.17
CA VAL A 40 -1.55 12.44 1.75
C VAL A 40 -0.23 12.86 1.10
N ALA A 41 0.23 14.07 1.40
CA ALA A 41 1.48 14.59 0.85
C ALA A 41 2.66 13.62 1.07
N GLY A 42 3.29 13.21 -0.04
CA GLY A 42 4.40 12.25 -0.07
C GLY A 42 3.98 10.80 -0.36
N GLU A 43 2.69 10.52 -0.56
CA GLU A 43 2.19 9.21 -0.96
C GLU A 43 1.75 9.22 -2.44
N PRO A 44 1.85 8.08 -3.15
CA PRO A 44 1.29 7.94 -4.49
C PRO A 44 -0.22 8.11 -4.49
N ASP A 45 -0.75 8.79 -5.51
CA ASP A 45 -2.19 8.83 -5.76
C ASP A 45 -2.64 7.53 -6.47
N VAL A 46 -3.36 6.70 -5.71
CA VAL A 46 -3.92 5.42 -6.17
C VAL A 46 -5.45 5.45 -6.22
N THR A 47 -6.05 6.64 -6.14
CA THR A 47 -7.51 6.82 -6.04
C THR A 47 -8.27 6.24 -7.25
N GLU A 48 -7.62 6.16 -8.41
CA GLU A 48 -8.18 5.52 -9.60
C GLU A 48 -8.53 4.04 -9.38
N LEU A 49 -7.88 3.35 -8.44
CA LEU A 49 -8.21 1.96 -8.10
C LEU A 49 -9.55 1.84 -7.37
N MET A 50 -10.11 2.94 -6.87
CA MET A 50 -11.37 2.92 -6.12
C MET A 50 -12.63 2.87 -6.98
N VAL A 51 -12.52 3.02 -8.30
CA VAL A 51 -13.68 3.23 -9.21
C VAL A 51 -14.52 1.95 -9.43
N HIS A 52 -14.06 0.77 -9.00
CA HIS A 52 -14.75 -0.51 -9.20
C HIS A 52 -14.62 -1.42 -7.96
N GLY A 53 -15.51 -1.26 -6.96
CA GLY A 53 -15.41 -2.06 -5.72
C GLY A 53 -14.32 -1.57 -4.76
N GLY A 54 -13.93 -0.31 -4.89
CA GLY A 54 -13.01 0.37 -3.98
C GLY A 54 -13.59 0.53 -2.59
N VAL A 55 -12.85 0.10 -1.57
CA VAL A 55 -13.16 0.39 -0.17
C VAL A 55 -12.05 1.21 0.48
N LEU A 56 -12.43 2.00 1.48
CA LEU A 56 -11.53 2.93 2.17
C LEU A 56 -11.28 2.45 3.61
N PRO A 57 -10.03 2.53 4.13
CA PRO A 57 -9.67 2.21 5.50
C PRO A 57 -10.56 2.87 6.56
N GLU A 58 -10.94 4.13 6.36
CA GLU A 58 -11.77 4.89 7.32
C GLU A 58 -13.20 4.38 7.48
N HIS A 59 -13.66 3.51 6.57
CA HIS A 59 -14.95 2.84 6.68
C HIS A 59 -14.85 1.48 7.40
N GLU A 60 -13.66 1.11 7.90
CA GLU A 60 -13.39 -0.12 8.64
C GLU A 60 -14.02 -1.36 7.97
N PRO A 61 -13.66 -1.66 6.71
CA PRO A 61 -14.24 -2.80 6.02
C PRO A 61 -13.91 -4.10 6.75
N ASP A 62 -14.76 -5.12 6.58
CA ASP A 62 -14.44 -6.46 7.05
C ASP A 62 -13.20 -6.98 6.29
N PRO A 63 -12.07 -7.30 6.97
CA PRO A 63 -10.89 -7.86 6.32
C PRO A 63 -11.21 -9.13 5.51
N ALA A 64 -12.23 -9.89 5.92
CA ALA A 64 -12.64 -11.10 5.21
C ALA A 64 -13.35 -10.83 3.87
N SER A 65 -13.67 -9.58 3.55
CA SER A 65 -14.33 -9.18 2.30
C SER A 65 -13.40 -8.56 1.25
N VAL A 66 -12.13 -8.32 1.60
CA VAL A 66 -11.16 -7.64 0.72
C VAL A 66 -10.25 -8.65 0.03
N ASP A 67 -10.09 -8.52 -1.29
CA ASP A 67 -9.23 -9.40 -2.08
C ASP A 67 -7.83 -8.81 -2.22
N VAL A 68 -7.74 -7.48 -2.39
CA VAL A 68 -6.46 -6.77 -2.52
C VAL A 68 -6.42 -5.56 -1.62
N VAL A 69 -5.31 -5.39 -0.90
CA VAL A 69 -5.05 -4.24 -0.04
C VAL A 69 -3.87 -3.44 -0.58
N ILE A 70 -4.12 -2.19 -0.97
CA ILE A 70 -3.08 -1.22 -1.31
C ILE A 70 -2.66 -0.49 -0.04
N VAL A 71 -1.40 -0.64 0.34
CA VAL A 71 -0.88 -0.23 1.65
C VAL A 71 0.11 0.94 1.49
N PRO A 72 -0.15 2.11 2.09
CA PRO A 72 0.81 3.20 2.16
C PRO A 72 1.87 2.94 3.23
N GLY A 73 3.02 3.57 3.07
CA GLY A 73 4.14 3.47 4.00
C GLY A 73 5.05 4.69 3.93
N LEU A 74 5.78 4.93 5.01
CA LEU A 74 6.88 5.90 5.04
C LEU A 74 8.14 5.32 4.40
N ALA A 75 8.36 4.02 4.58
CA ALA A 75 9.46 3.28 3.97
C ALA A 75 9.07 1.80 3.78
N PHE A 76 9.74 1.14 2.85
CA PHE A 76 9.58 -0.27 2.52
C PHE A 76 10.93 -0.94 2.34
N THR A 77 11.00 -2.25 2.53
CA THR A 77 12.16 -3.06 2.11
C THR A 77 11.80 -3.93 0.90
N PRO A 78 12.78 -4.39 0.11
CA PRO A 78 12.53 -5.38 -0.96
C PRO A 78 11.94 -6.72 -0.46
N ARG A 79 11.98 -6.97 0.85
CA ARG A 79 11.40 -8.17 1.49
C ARG A 79 9.94 -8.01 1.88
N GLY A 80 9.35 -6.83 1.66
CA GLY A 80 7.97 -6.52 2.02
C GLY A 80 7.79 -5.98 3.43
N ASP A 81 8.88 -5.66 4.16
CA ASP A 81 8.75 -4.96 5.44
C ASP A 81 8.31 -3.51 5.19
N ARG A 82 7.54 -2.94 6.12
CA ARG A 82 6.92 -1.62 5.97
C ARG A 82 7.04 -0.81 7.26
N LEU A 83 7.38 0.47 7.12
CA LEU A 83 7.27 1.45 8.19
C LEU A 83 6.02 2.29 8.00
N GLY A 84 5.01 2.10 8.86
CA GLY A 84 3.78 2.93 8.88
C GLY A 84 3.95 4.26 9.62
N GLN A 85 2.84 4.98 9.85
CA GLN A 85 2.82 6.22 10.65
C GLN A 85 2.85 5.98 12.17
N GLY A 86 2.90 4.72 12.64
CA GLY A 86 3.02 4.36 14.06
C GLY A 86 1.71 4.00 14.79
N GLY A 87 0.54 4.01 14.12
CA GLY A 87 -0.74 3.65 14.75
C GLY A 87 -1.08 2.14 14.76
N GLY A 88 -0.27 1.31 14.09
CA GLY A 88 -0.46 -0.14 13.97
C GLY A 88 -1.80 -0.58 13.35
N TRP A 89 -2.55 0.33 12.70
CA TRP A 89 -3.87 0.01 12.15
C TRP A 89 -3.78 -1.04 11.04
N TYR A 90 -2.86 -0.85 10.09
CA TYR A 90 -2.64 -1.81 9.02
C TYR A 90 -2.19 -3.15 9.56
N ASP A 91 -1.29 -3.21 10.54
CA ASP A 91 -0.81 -4.50 11.07
C ASP A 91 -1.95 -5.32 11.69
N ARG A 92 -2.88 -4.64 12.40
CA ARG A 92 -4.12 -5.26 12.90
C ARG A 92 -5.08 -5.68 11.79
N PHE A 93 -5.27 -4.83 10.78
CA PHE A 93 -6.17 -5.11 9.65
C PHE A 93 -5.66 -6.28 8.81
N LEU A 94 -4.38 -6.27 8.46
CA LEU A 94 -3.71 -7.28 7.65
C LEU A 94 -3.69 -8.65 8.33
N ALA A 95 -3.60 -8.70 9.66
CA ALA A 95 -3.68 -9.94 10.42
C ALA A 95 -5.07 -10.62 10.35
N GLY A 96 -6.12 -9.88 10.00
CA GLY A 96 -7.48 -10.39 9.84
C GLY A 96 -7.83 -10.83 8.41
N LEU A 97 -6.94 -10.62 7.45
CA LEU A 97 -7.20 -10.94 6.05
C LEU A 97 -7.38 -12.45 5.83
N ARG A 98 -8.14 -12.78 4.79
CA ARG A 98 -8.20 -14.16 4.30
C ARG A 98 -6.82 -14.59 3.79
N PRO A 99 -6.48 -15.89 3.86
CA PRO A 99 -5.17 -16.38 3.38
C PRO A 99 -4.88 -16.14 1.89
N ASP A 100 -5.92 -15.93 1.08
CA ASP A 100 -5.84 -15.67 -0.36
C ASP A 100 -5.82 -14.18 -0.72
N ALA A 101 -6.01 -13.28 0.25
CA ALA A 101 -5.95 -11.85 0.00
C ALA A 101 -4.51 -11.37 -0.26
N VAL A 102 -4.35 -10.43 -1.20
CA VAL A 102 -3.04 -9.93 -1.63
C VAL A 102 -2.78 -8.54 -1.05
N THR A 103 -1.55 -8.29 -0.60
CA THR A 103 -1.16 -7.03 0.04
C THR A 103 -0.02 -6.39 -0.75
N ILE A 104 -0.21 -5.12 -1.13
CA ILE A 104 0.69 -4.43 -2.06
C ILE A 104 1.08 -3.08 -1.46
N GLY A 105 2.35 -2.96 -1.09
CA GLY A 105 2.93 -1.70 -0.66
C GLY A 105 3.17 -0.78 -1.85
N VAL A 106 2.76 0.48 -1.75
CA VAL A 106 3.00 1.48 -2.79
C VAL A 106 3.80 2.64 -2.23
N GLY A 107 4.82 3.06 -2.97
CA GLY A 107 5.66 4.18 -2.59
C GLY A 107 6.54 4.66 -3.73
N PHE A 108 7.25 5.74 -3.50
CA PHE A 108 8.26 6.25 -4.41
C PHE A 108 9.61 5.54 -4.15
N HIS A 109 10.49 5.48 -5.15
CA HIS A 109 11.81 4.84 -5.04
C HIS A 109 12.62 5.27 -3.81
N GLU A 110 12.52 6.54 -3.41
CA GLU A 110 13.20 7.13 -2.25
C GLU A 110 12.71 6.57 -0.90
N GLN A 111 11.59 5.84 -0.92
CA GLN A 111 11.01 5.17 0.25
C GLN A 111 11.48 3.71 0.37
N VAL A 112 12.25 3.19 -0.59
CA VAL A 112 12.82 1.84 -0.49
C VAL A 112 14.17 1.90 0.20
N VAL A 113 14.32 1.12 1.27
CA VAL A 113 15.54 1.03 2.07
C VAL A 113 15.97 -0.43 2.25
N ASP A 114 17.24 -0.65 2.59
CA ASP A 114 17.78 -2.01 2.73
C ASP A 114 17.18 -2.76 3.92
N HIS A 115 16.89 -2.05 5.01
CA HIS A 115 16.39 -2.63 6.25
C HIS A 115 15.52 -1.65 7.04
N LEU A 116 14.57 -2.21 7.79
CA LEU A 116 13.73 -1.52 8.74
C LEU A 116 13.77 -2.26 10.08
N PRO A 117 13.56 -1.58 11.22
CA PRO A 117 13.23 -2.27 12.46
C PRO A 117 11.89 -2.97 12.27
N VAL A 118 11.83 -4.25 12.63
CA VAL A 118 10.62 -5.10 12.51
C VAL A 118 10.32 -5.71 13.87
N GLU A 119 9.07 -5.66 14.27
CA GLU A 119 8.53 -6.28 15.47
C GLU A 119 7.74 -7.56 15.13
N SER A 120 7.49 -8.41 16.12
CA SER A 120 6.85 -9.72 15.89
C SER A 120 5.41 -9.64 15.38
N HIS A 121 4.78 -8.48 15.50
CA HIS A 121 3.41 -8.23 15.05
C HIS A 121 3.34 -7.52 13.69
N ASP A 122 4.47 -7.12 13.12
CA ASP A 122 4.49 -6.49 11.81
C ASP A 122 4.16 -7.52 10.72
N ILE A 123 3.20 -7.16 9.86
CA ILE A 123 2.77 -8.04 8.76
C ILE A 123 3.52 -7.64 7.49
N ARG A 124 4.30 -8.59 6.94
CA ARG A 124 4.98 -8.40 5.66
C ARG A 124 3.99 -8.36 4.50
N LEU A 125 4.28 -7.49 3.55
CA LEU A 125 3.50 -7.35 2.34
C LEU A 125 3.94 -8.37 1.28
N HIS A 126 3.01 -8.80 0.42
CA HIS A 126 3.31 -9.72 -0.67
C HIS A 126 4.11 -9.05 -1.80
N HIS A 127 3.80 -7.80 -2.10
CA HIS A 127 4.45 -7.03 -3.17
C HIS A 127 4.77 -5.61 -2.73
N ILE A 128 5.82 -5.04 -3.33
CA ILE A 128 6.15 -3.61 -3.26
C ILE A 128 6.21 -3.07 -4.68
N VAL A 129 5.41 -2.06 -4.97
CA VAL A 129 5.35 -1.37 -6.26
C VAL A 129 5.83 0.05 -6.08
N THR A 130 6.85 0.44 -6.86
CA THR A 130 7.42 1.78 -6.82
C THR A 130 7.61 2.38 -8.20
N ALA A 131 7.59 3.70 -8.25
CA ALA A 131 8.01 4.50 -9.40
C ALA A 131 8.74 5.75 -8.90
#